data_AF-A0A2G9U8D7-F1
#
_entry.id   AF-A0A2G9U8D7-F1
#
_cell.length_a   1.000
_cell.length_b   1.000
_cell.length_c   1.000
_cell.angle_alpha   90.00
_cell.angle_beta   90.00
_cell.angle_gamma   90.00
#
_symmetry.space_group_name_H-M   'P 1'
#
loop_
_entity.id
_entity.type
_entity.pdbx_description
1 polymer ?
#
loop_
_entity_poly.entity_id
_entity_poly.type
_entity_poly.pdbx_seq_one_letter_code
_entity_poly.pdbx_strand_id
1 'polypeptide(L)'
;MMANRFAARIMMSWNSEGVYPLDSPRHFLGLKDRGHVPGKFNYVVMTLVGKSLQELRNDAPMKKFSMGTAISVGKQCLEALEDLHNVGILHRDIKPGNYTIGRKELNELRKIYMLDFGMARKFVKEDGTLRNPRARAGFRGTVKYAPLACHVHREQCRKDDIESWMYMLVEITCGRLPWRNLTESNDVGLFKKDCKGERYRCLFGGCPREYLEIFPILDKGKFFDAPDYPAIYKLLESALHSTRAQEFPYDWEM
;
A
#
# COMPACT_ATOMS: atom_id res chain seq x y z
N MET A 1 4.37 -4.75 21.99
CA MET A 1 5.80 -4.90 22.31
C MET A 1 6.65 -5.39 21.12
N MET A 2 6.19 -6.34 20.28
CA MET A 2 6.94 -6.81 19.10
C MET A 2 6.86 -5.89 17.86
N ALA A 3 5.76 -5.17 17.64
CA ALA A 3 5.53 -4.35 16.45
C ALA A 3 6.60 -3.25 16.23
N ASN A 4 6.93 -2.45 17.27
CA ASN A 4 7.95 -1.38 17.16
C ASN A 4 9.37 -1.92 16.94
N ARG A 5 9.71 -3.11 17.45
CA ARG A 5 11.03 -3.72 17.22
C ARG A 5 11.16 -4.27 15.80
N PHE A 6 10.06 -4.76 15.22
CA PHE A 6 10.02 -5.24 13.85
C PHE A 6 10.11 -4.07 12.86
N ALA A 7 9.29 -3.03 13.04
CA ALA A 7 9.32 -1.81 12.24
C ALA A 7 10.73 -1.16 12.22
N ALA A 8 11.36 -1.02 13.40
CA ALA A 8 12.71 -0.48 13.49
C ALA A 8 13.78 -1.38 12.86
N ARG A 9 13.56 -2.71 12.78
CA ARG A 9 14.46 -3.63 12.08
C ARG A 9 14.32 -3.53 10.57
N ILE A 10 13.10 -3.33 10.04
CA ILE A 10 12.86 -3.07 8.62
C ILE A 10 13.60 -1.80 8.20
N MET A 11 13.39 -0.70 8.91
CA MET A 11 14.06 0.57 8.61
C MET A 11 15.59 0.49 8.77
N MET A 12 16.11 -0.43 9.60
CA MET A 12 17.56 -0.63 9.76
C MET A 12 18.19 -1.48 8.67
N SER A 13 17.52 -2.52 8.16
CA SER A 13 18.05 -3.30 7.03
C SER A 13 18.40 -2.45 5.81
N TRP A 14 17.88 -1.22 5.78
CA TRP A 14 18.02 -0.27 4.69
C TRP A 14 19.15 0.73 4.95
N ASN A 15 19.58 0.87 6.21
CA ASN A 15 20.63 1.79 6.65
C ASN A 15 21.96 1.08 6.98
N SER A 16 21.97 -0.21 7.33
CA SER A 16 23.12 -0.82 8.01
C SER A 16 24.02 -1.73 7.18
N GLU A 17 23.68 -2.16 5.97
CA GLU A 17 24.59 -2.98 5.18
C GLU A 17 24.36 -2.71 3.69
N GLY A 18 25.42 -2.39 2.94
CA GLY A 18 25.41 -2.25 1.47
C GLY A 18 25.13 -3.56 0.74
N VAL A 19 24.12 -4.30 1.17
CA VAL A 19 23.76 -5.68 0.77
C VAL A 19 22.64 -5.68 -0.27
N TYR A 20 22.11 -4.51 -0.65
CA TYR A 20 21.13 -4.39 -1.73
C TYR A 20 21.65 -3.42 -2.81
N PRO A 21 21.77 -3.86 -4.08
CA PRO A 21 22.24 -3.03 -5.20
C PRO A 21 21.16 -2.05 -5.71
N LEU A 22 20.20 -1.68 -4.86
CA LEU A 22 19.26 -0.60 -5.15
C LEU A 22 19.82 0.65 -4.49
N ASP A 23 20.04 1.71 -5.28
CA ASP A 23 20.14 3.07 -4.76
C ASP A 23 19.05 3.26 -3.69
N SER A 24 19.40 3.91 -2.58
CA SER A 24 18.54 4.15 -1.41
C SER A 24 17.03 4.01 -1.69
N PRO A 25 16.33 3.08 -1.03
CA PRO A 25 14.98 2.70 -1.42
C PRO A 25 14.01 3.88 -1.36
N ARG A 26 13.16 3.99 -2.40
CA ARG A 26 12.63 5.27 -2.92
C ARG A 26 11.66 5.97 -1.98
N HIS A 27 10.91 5.20 -1.19
CA HIS A 27 9.68 5.65 -0.51
C HIS A 27 9.67 5.40 0.99
N PHE A 28 10.84 5.40 1.64
CA PHE A 28 10.94 5.04 3.05
C PHE A 28 11.79 6.01 3.83
N LEU A 29 11.44 6.16 5.10
CA LEU A 29 12.09 7.11 5.98
C LEU A 29 13.36 6.55 6.57
N GLY A 30 14.38 7.39 6.62
CA GLY A 30 15.58 7.13 7.41
C GLY A 30 15.24 7.07 8.91
N LEU A 31 15.63 5.97 9.54
CA LEU A 31 15.61 5.84 10.99
C LEU A 31 16.68 6.75 11.61
N LYS A 32 16.29 7.57 12.60
CA LYS A 32 17.18 8.48 13.33
C LYS A 32 17.64 7.90 14.66
N ASP A 33 16.72 7.30 15.42
CA ASP A 33 17.04 6.67 16.70
C ASP A 33 15.98 5.60 17.05
N ARG A 34 16.31 4.69 17.97
CA ARG A 34 15.35 3.77 18.58
C ARG A 34 15.81 3.40 19.98
N GLY A 35 14.86 3.06 20.82
CA GLY A 35 15.21 2.55 22.14
C GLY A 35 14.09 1.81 22.84
N HIS A 36 14.48 1.20 23.94
CA HIS A 36 13.60 0.48 24.85
C HIS A 36 13.86 1.01 26.25
N VAL A 37 12.81 1.48 26.91
CA VAL A 37 12.83 1.86 28.32
C VAL A 37 12.11 0.75 29.08
N PRO A 38 12.83 -0.12 29.82
CA PRO A 38 12.24 -1.25 30.54
C PRO A 38 11.07 -0.83 31.42
N GLY A 39 9.97 -1.60 31.35
CA GLY A 39 8.76 -1.32 32.12
C GLY A 39 7.98 -0.05 31.73
N LYS A 40 8.45 0.75 30.76
CA LYS A 40 7.80 2.00 30.35
C LYS A 40 7.31 1.97 28.90
N PHE A 41 8.22 2.08 27.93
CA PHE A 41 7.84 2.16 26.51
C PHE A 41 8.98 1.76 25.56
N ASN A 42 8.63 1.57 24.29
CA ASN A 42 9.58 1.47 23.18
C ASN A 42 9.38 2.69 22.29
N TYR A 43 10.46 3.26 21.75
CA TYR A 43 10.38 4.40 20.86
C TYR A 43 11.18 4.18 19.57
N VAL A 44 10.75 4.88 18.53
CA VAL A 44 11.39 4.94 17.20
C VAL A 44 11.34 6.40 16.78
N VAL A 45 12.48 6.97 16.40
CA VAL A 45 12.61 8.33 15.88
C VAL A 45 12.96 8.20 14.40
N MET A 46 12.18 8.84 13.53
CA MET A 46 12.36 8.83 12.09
C MET A 46 12.23 10.24 11.53
N THR A 47 12.59 10.44 10.26
CA THR A 47 12.38 11.73 9.58
C THR A 47 10.91 12.15 9.66
N LEU A 48 10.66 13.39 10.10
CA LEU A 48 9.31 13.96 10.10
C LEU A 48 8.84 14.19 8.66
N VAL A 49 7.60 13.82 8.37
CA VAL A 49 6.96 13.90 7.05
C VAL A 49 5.82 14.93 7.01
N GLY A 50 5.26 15.16 5.83
CA GLY A 50 4.07 15.98 5.64
C GLY A 50 2.76 15.23 5.91
N LYS A 51 1.66 15.75 5.36
CA LYS A 51 0.32 15.17 5.50
C LYS A 51 0.23 13.76 4.91
N SER A 52 -0.65 12.93 5.49
CA SER A 52 -1.02 11.65 4.89
C SER A 52 -1.85 11.83 3.62
N LEU A 53 -1.85 10.82 2.74
CA LEU A 53 -2.75 10.80 1.59
C LEU A 53 -4.23 10.80 2.04
N GLN A 54 -4.53 10.29 3.23
CA GLN A 54 -5.87 10.36 3.80
C GLN A 54 -6.28 11.80 4.11
N GLU A 55 -5.40 12.58 4.75
CA GLU A 55 -5.64 14.00 5.05
C GLU A 55 -5.76 14.81 3.77
N LEU A 56 -4.80 14.68 2.85
CA LEU A 56 -4.81 15.40 1.57
C LEU A 56 -6.08 15.11 0.77
N ARG A 57 -6.50 13.84 0.69
CA ARG A 57 -7.73 13.47 0.00
C ARG A 57 -8.97 14.03 0.70
N ASN A 58 -8.99 14.08 2.03
CA ASN A 58 -10.13 14.65 2.77
C ASN A 58 -10.27 16.16 2.56
N ASP A 59 -9.15 16.86 2.37
CA ASP A 59 -9.10 18.30 2.06
C ASP A 59 -9.51 18.58 0.59
N ALA A 60 -9.34 17.60 -0.31
CA ALA A 60 -9.62 17.76 -1.73
C ALA A 60 -11.13 17.79 -2.06
N PRO A 61 -11.55 18.53 -3.11
CA PRO A 61 -12.93 18.53 -3.58
C PRO A 61 -13.45 17.13 -3.88
N MET A 62 -14.70 16.84 -3.50
CA MET A 62 -15.33 15.52 -3.63
C MET A 62 -14.56 14.36 -2.96
N LYS A 63 -13.58 14.66 -2.09
CA LYS A 63 -12.74 13.69 -1.39
C LYS A 63 -11.99 12.74 -2.33
N LYS A 64 -11.47 13.26 -3.43
CA LYS A 64 -10.66 12.53 -4.42
C LYS A 64 -9.53 13.41 -4.93
N PHE A 65 -8.50 12.79 -5.49
CA PHE A 65 -7.48 13.49 -6.26
C PHE A 65 -7.91 13.66 -7.72
N SER A 66 -7.29 14.60 -8.41
CA SER A 66 -7.33 14.67 -9.87
C SER A 66 -6.72 13.39 -10.46
N MET A 67 -7.08 13.09 -11.72
CA MET A 67 -6.71 11.82 -12.35
C MET A 67 -5.19 11.62 -12.41
N GLY A 68 -4.43 12.66 -12.78
CA GLY A 68 -2.98 12.58 -12.88
C GLY A 68 -2.30 12.40 -11.53
N THR A 69 -2.71 13.19 -10.53
CA THR A 69 -2.27 13.03 -9.13
C THR A 69 -2.57 11.61 -8.63
N ALA A 70 -3.79 11.10 -8.83
CA ALA A 70 -4.18 9.77 -8.34
C ALA A 70 -3.36 8.63 -8.97
N ILE A 71 -3.14 8.67 -10.30
CA ILE A 71 -2.36 7.65 -11.02
C ILE A 71 -0.89 7.69 -10.56
N SER A 72 -0.30 8.88 -10.50
CA SER A 72 1.11 9.06 -10.11
C SER A 72 1.38 8.69 -8.66
N VAL A 73 0.51 9.11 -7.72
CA VAL A 73 0.55 8.68 -6.32
C VAL A 73 0.37 7.16 -6.20
N GLY A 74 -0.56 6.60 -6.98
CA GLY A 74 -0.77 5.16 -7.07
C GLY A 74 0.50 4.40 -7.47
N LYS A 75 1.23 4.90 -8.48
CA LYS A 75 2.51 4.36 -8.93
C LYS A 75 3.54 4.38 -7.80
N GLN A 76 3.76 5.51 -7.14
CA GLN A 76 4.73 5.60 -6.02
C GLN A 76 4.38 4.69 -4.84
N CYS A 77 3.08 4.52 -4.53
CA CYS A 77 2.66 3.57 -3.50
C CYS A 77 2.97 2.11 -3.89
N LEU A 78 2.86 1.77 -5.17
CA LEU A 78 3.19 0.45 -5.69
C LEU A 78 4.71 0.20 -5.68
N GLU A 79 5.50 1.22 -6.02
CA GLU A 79 6.96 1.21 -5.94
C GLU A 79 7.43 0.93 -4.50
N ALA A 80 6.80 1.58 -3.52
CA ALA A 80 7.07 1.29 -2.11
C ALA A 80 6.75 -0.17 -1.73
N LEU A 81 5.63 -0.70 -2.22
CA LEU A 81 5.24 -2.09 -1.98
C LEU A 81 6.20 -3.10 -2.62
N GLU A 82 6.61 -2.85 -3.86
CA GLU A 82 7.60 -3.68 -4.55
C GLU A 82 8.93 -3.70 -3.77
N ASP A 83 9.44 -2.54 -3.37
CA ASP A 83 10.66 -2.41 -2.57
C ASP A 83 10.54 -3.19 -1.24
N LEU A 84 9.39 -3.11 -0.55
CA LEU A 84 9.13 -3.86 0.69
C LEU A 84 9.08 -5.38 0.46
N HIS A 85 8.45 -5.81 -0.63
CA HIS A 85 8.35 -7.22 -0.97
C HIS A 85 9.70 -7.81 -1.40
N ASN A 86 10.54 -7.02 -2.07
CA ASN A 86 11.89 -7.43 -2.47
C ASN A 86 12.79 -7.70 -1.26
N VAL A 87 12.55 -7.05 -0.11
CA VAL A 87 13.22 -7.35 1.16
C VAL A 87 12.49 -8.41 2.00
N GLY A 88 11.51 -9.11 1.44
CA GLY A 88 10.88 -10.28 2.05
C GLY A 88 9.82 -9.97 3.11
N ILE A 89 9.21 -8.79 3.07
CA ILE A 89 8.24 -8.31 4.05
C ILE A 89 6.89 -7.98 3.40
N LEU A 90 5.80 -8.39 4.05
CA LEU A 90 4.43 -7.93 3.75
C LEU A 90 4.07 -6.77 4.69
N HIS A 91 3.32 -5.79 4.21
CA HIS A 91 2.83 -4.68 5.03
C HIS A 91 1.56 -5.05 5.81
N ARG A 92 0.57 -5.65 5.13
CA ARG A 92 -0.72 -6.13 5.68
C ARG A 92 -1.68 -5.07 6.25
N ASP A 93 -1.44 -3.79 5.97
CA ASP A 93 -2.36 -2.69 6.33
C ASP A 93 -2.21 -1.50 5.36
N ILE A 94 -2.34 -1.78 4.07
CA ILE A 94 -2.24 -0.76 3.02
C ILE A 94 -3.50 0.09 2.99
N LYS A 95 -3.33 1.40 3.17
CA LYS A 95 -4.40 2.41 3.20
C LYS A 95 -3.82 3.81 3.02
N PRO A 96 -4.62 4.83 2.59
CA PRO A 96 -4.13 6.20 2.41
C PRO A 96 -3.47 6.80 3.67
N GLY A 97 -3.92 6.40 4.87
CA GLY A 97 -3.36 6.92 6.14
C GLY A 97 -1.95 6.41 6.46
N ASN A 98 -1.50 5.34 5.81
CA ASN A 98 -0.15 4.78 5.98
C ASN A 98 0.81 5.23 4.87
N TYR A 99 0.42 6.26 4.10
CA TYR A 99 1.30 6.93 3.15
C TYR A 99 1.24 8.43 3.37
N THR A 100 2.39 9.10 3.27
CA THR A 100 2.51 10.55 3.46
C THR A 100 3.32 11.18 2.36
N ILE A 101 3.08 12.47 2.10
CA ILE A 101 4.01 13.26 1.30
C ILE A 101 5.25 13.62 2.11
N GLY A 102 6.35 13.95 1.42
CA GLY A 102 7.49 14.59 2.04
C GLY A 102 7.20 16.03 2.49
N ARG A 103 8.23 16.70 2.99
CA ARG A 103 8.11 18.06 3.50
C ARG A 103 8.41 19.11 2.45
N LYS A 104 7.66 20.22 2.49
CA LYS A 104 7.89 21.39 1.62
C LYS A 104 9.28 21.98 1.81
N GLU A 105 9.75 22.08 3.04
CA GLU A 105 11.05 22.67 3.36
C GLU A 105 12.22 21.83 2.85
N LEU A 106 11.97 20.56 2.51
CA LEU A 106 12.96 19.65 1.92
C LEU A 106 12.80 19.52 0.39
N ASN A 107 11.86 20.24 -0.21
CA ASN A 107 11.46 20.10 -1.62
C ASN A 107 10.98 18.67 -1.96
N GLU A 108 10.21 18.05 -1.05
CA GLU A 108 9.77 16.65 -1.16
C GLU A 108 8.24 16.50 -1.27
N LEU A 109 7.50 17.57 -1.61
CA LEU A 109 6.03 17.50 -1.74
C LEU A 109 5.55 16.50 -2.80
N ARG A 110 6.42 16.10 -3.73
CA ARG A 110 6.13 15.11 -4.77
C ARG A 110 6.62 13.69 -4.41
N LYS A 111 7.29 13.51 -3.28
CA LYS A 111 7.72 12.19 -2.80
C LYS A 111 6.68 11.60 -1.88
N ILE A 112 6.31 10.34 -2.11
CA ILE A 112 5.46 9.55 -1.22
C ILE A 112 6.32 8.65 -0.33
N TYR A 113 5.99 8.59 0.96
CA TYR A 113 6.62 7.72 1.95
C TYR A 113 5.61 6.74 2.53
N MET A 114 6.00 5.46 2.64
CA MET A 114 5.25 4.42 3.35
C MET A 114 5.56 4.44 4.85
N LEU A 115 4.52 4.34 5.67
CA LEU A 115 4.57 4.39 7.13
C LEU A 115 3.86 3.19 7.77
N ASP A 116 4.04 3.06 9.09
CA ASP A 116 3.35 2.11 9.97
C ASP A 116 3.48 0.63 9.58
N PHE A 117 4.64 0.07 9.92
CA PHE A 117 4.93 -1.36 9.81
C PHE A 117 4.41 -2.16 11.02
N GLY A 118 3.47 -1.63 11.81
CA GLY A 118 2.97 -2.28 13.02
C GLY A 118 2.28 -3.63 12.75
N MET A 119 1.73 -3.79 11.55
CA MET A 119 1.11 -5.03 11.06
C MET A 119 2.01 -5.84 10.13
N ALA A 120 3.22 -5.37 9.82
CA ALA A 120 4.08 -6.01 8.84
C ALA A 120 4.53 -7.41 9.28
N ARG A 121 4.93 -8.25 8.32
CA ARG A 121 5.41 -9.62 8.58
C ARG A 121 6.40 -10.10 7.54
N LYS A 122 7.51 -10.68 7.98
CA LYS A 122 8.42 -11.43 7.09
C LYS A 122 7.71 -12.64 6.50
N PHE A 123 7.73 -12.74 5.17
CA PHE A 123 7.30 -13.94 4.45
C PHE A 123 8.49 -14.78 3.96
N VAL A 124 9.72 -14.26 4.12
CA VAL A 124 10.98 -14.96 3.87
C VAL A 124 11.63 -15.35 5.22
N LYS A 125 12.27 -16.52 5.28
CA LYS A 125 13.05 -17.00 6.43
C LYS A 125 14.51 -16.51 6.36
N GLU A 126 15.29 -16.80 7.38
CA GLU A 126 16.71 -16.40 7.43
C GLU A 126 17.56 -17.14 6.38
N ASP A 127 17.16 -18.35 5.99
CA ASP A 127 17.77 -19.15 4.93
C ASP A 127 17.33 -18.74 3.51
N GLY A 128 16.59 -17.63 3.36
CA GLY A 128 16.06 -17.16 2.08
C GLY A 128 14.82 -17.90 1.57
N THR A 129 14.37 -18.97 2.23
CA THR A 129 13.19 -19.72 1.79
C THR A 129 11.88 -19.03 2.18
N LEU A 130 10.82 -19.22 1.38
CA LEU A 130 9.51 -18.70 1.68
C LEU A 130 8.88 -19.43 2.88
N ARG A 131 8.14 -18.69 3.71
CA ARG A 131 7.36 -19.26 4.80
C ARG A 131 6.07 -19.89 4.26
N ASN A 132 5.78 -21.10 4.71
CA ASN A 132 4.51 -21.75 4.41
C ASN A 132 3.34 -20.98 5.03
N PRO A 133 2.16 -20.99 4.37
CA PRO A 133 0.97 -20.36 4.92
C PRO A 133 0.54 -21.05 6.21
N ARG A 134 0.14 -20.27 7.22
CA ARG A 134 -0.56 -20.82 8.39
C ARG A 134 -1.91 -21.37 7.95
N ALA A 135 -2.35 -22.47 8.58
CA ALA A 135 -3.67 -23.04 8.34
C ALA A 135 -4.82 -22.05 8.57
N ARG A 136 -4.66 -21.15 9.55
CA ARG A 136 -5.58 -20.03 9.82
C ARG A 136 -4.80 -18.80 10.25
N ALA A 137 -5.16 -17.65 9.72
CA ALA A 137 -4.63 -16.36 10.11
C ALA A 137 -5.76 -15.45 10.61
N GLY A 138 -5.59 -14.86 11.79
CA GLY A 138 -6.53 -13.88 12.31
C GLY A 138 -6.58 -12.63 11.42
N PHE A 139 -7.75 -11.97 11.37
CA PHE A 139 -7.93 -10.72 10.65
C PHE A 139 -6.94 -9.65 11.13
N ARG A 140 -6.29 -8.95 10.19
CA ARG A 140 -5.35 -7.85 10.44
C ARG A 140 -5.54 -6.79 9.37
N GLY A 141 -5.30 -5.53 9.75
CA GLY A 141 -5.46 -4.38 8.87
C GLY A 141 -6.84 -3.72 9.00
N THR A 142 -7.12 -2.79 8.09
CA THR A 142 -8.33 -1.96 8.11
C THR A 142 -9.42 -2.56 7.23
N VAL A 143 -10.59 -2.91 7.79
CA VAL A 143 -11.74 -3.57 7.09
C VAL A 143 -12.01 -3.05 5.68
N LYS A 144 -12.03 -1.72 5.54
CA LYS A 144 -12.27 -1.02 4.29
C LYS A 144 -11.31 -1.41 3.17
N TYR A 145 -10.02 -1.56 3.46
CA TYR A 145 -8.98 -1.88 2.46
C TYR A 145 -8.47 -3.32 2.56
N ALA A 146 -8.85 -4.05 3.61
CA ALA A 146 -8.38 -5.42 3.82
C ALA A 146 -8.75 -6.33 2.62
N PRO A 147 -7.81 -7.14 2.13
CA PRO A 147 -8.02 -8.02 0.99
C PRO A 147 -8.96 -9.17 1.38
N LEU A 148 -9.57 -9.83 0.40
CA LEU A 148 -10.51 -10.93 0.64
C LEU A 148 -9.91 -12.04 1.52
N ALA A 149 -8.60 -12.30 1.39
CA ALA A 149 -7.87 -13.26 2.23
C ALA A 149 -8.04 -12.99 3.74
N CYS A 150 -8.10 -11.73 4.17
CA CYS A 150 -8.32 -11.39 5.58
C CYS A 150 -9.71 -11.78 6.06
N HIS A 151 -10.73 -11.51 5.25
CA HIS A 151 -12.14 -11.79 5.56
C HIS A 151 -12.42 -13.29 5.68
N VAL A 152 -11.67 -14.12 4.96
CA VAL A 152 -11.78 -15.59 5.03
C VAL A 152 -10.68 -16.24 5.87
N HIS A 153 -9.96 -15.47 6.69
CA HIS A 153 -8.90 -15.95 7.61
C HIS A 153 -7.78 -16.76 6.96
N ARG A 154 -7.47 -16.47 5.69
CA ARG A 154 -6.33 -17.04 4.98
C ARG A 154 -5.07 -16.25 5.28
N GLU A 155 -3.95 -16.96 5.19
CA GLU A 155 -2.65 -16.30 5.24
C GLU A 155 -2.51 -15.30 4.09
N GLN A 156 -2.07 -14.09 4.42
CA GLN A 156 -1.80 -13.07 3.41
C GLN A 156 -0.46 -13.34 2.72
N CYS A 157 -0.39 -13.04 1.42
CA CYS A 157 0.83 -12.97 0.62
C CYS A 157 0.94 -11.65 -0.14
N ARG A 158 1.95 -11.51 -0.99
CA ARG A 158 2.28 -10.27 -1.71
C ARG A 158 1.10 -9.70 -2.51
N LYS A 159 0.35 -10.55 -3.21
CA LYS A 159 -0.82 -10.12 -4.01
C LYS A 159 -1.92 -9.48 -3.15
N ASP A 160 -2.01 -9.85 -1.87
CA ASP A 160 -3.04 -9.36 -0.97
C ASP A 160 -2.73 -7.92 -0.50
N ASP A 161 -1.45 -7.54 -0.40
CA ASP A 161 -1.04 -6.14 -0.28
C ASP A 161 -1.39 -5.34 -1.54
N ILE A 162 -1.22 -5.93 -2.73
CA ILE A 162 -1.58 -5.26 -4.00
C ILE A 162 -3.10 -5.13 -4.17
N GLU A 163 -3.89 -6.10 -3.73
CA GLU A 163 -5.36 -6.00 -3.69
C GLU A 163 -5.82 -4.82 -2.81
N SER A 164 -5.18 -4.66 -1.66
CA SER A 164 -5.42 -3.53 -0.75
C SER A 164 -5.02 -2.19 -1.38
N TRP A 165 -3.87 -2.16 -2.08
CA TRP A 165 -3.42 -1.02 -2.86
C TRP A 165 -4.42 -0.64 -3.97
N MET A 166 -5.00 -1.62 -4.67
CA MET A 166 -6.01 -1.34 -5.70
C MET A 166 -7.24 -0.67 -5.10
N TYR A 167 -7.72 -1.13 -3.94
CA TYR A 167 -8.85 -0.49 -3.25
C TYR A 167 -8.51 0.95 -2.82
N MET A 168 -7.29 1.17 -2.34
CA MET A 168 -6.78 2.50 -2.05
C MET A 168 -6.76 3.38 -3.32
N LEU A 169 -6.22 2.86 -4.43
CA LEU A 169 -6.10 3.55 -5.71
C LEU A 169 -7.48 3.96 -6.26
N VAL A 170 -8.44 3.04 -6.26
CA VAL A 170 -9.84 3.33 -6.65
C VAL A 170 -10.42 4.45 -5.81
N GLU A 171 -10.22 4.42 -4.49
CA GLU A 171 -10.76 5.47 -3.63
C GLU A 171 -10.12 6.84 -3.88
N ILE A 172 -8.79 6.91 -4.00
CA ILE A 172 -8.13 8.19 -4.24
C ILE A 172 -8.49 8.76 -5.63
N THR A 173 -8.76 7.92 -6.64
CA THR A 173 -9.19 8.35 -7.98
C THR A 173 -10.67 8.76 -8.02
N CYS A 174 -11.55 7.96 -7.41
CA CYS A 174 -12.99 8.02 -7.66
C CYS A 174 -13.78 8.51 -6.41
N GLY A 175 -13.10 8.74 -5.29
CA GLY A 175 -13.60 9.34 -4.05
C GLY A 175 -14.36 8.40 -3.11
N ARG A 176 -14.60 7.15 -3.54
CA ARG A 176 -15.38 6.16 -2.79
C ARG A 176 -15.02 4.74 -3.20
N LEU A 177 -15.27 3.81 -2.27
CA LEU A 177 -15.39 2.38 -2.55
C LEU A 177 -16.86 1.95 -2.58
N PRO A 178 -17.25 0.90 -3.33
CA PRO A 178 -18.62 0.42 -3.39
C PRO A 178 -19.23 0.04 -2.03
N TRP A 179 -18.40 -0.46 -1.11
CA TRP A 179 -18.80 -0.87 0.25
C TRP A 179 -18.65 0.26 1.30
N ARG A 180 -18.53 1.53 0.91
CA ARG A 180 -18.29 2.66 1.85
C ARG A 180 -19.34 2.82 2.96
N ASN A 181 -20.56 2.32 2.74
CA ASN A 181 -21.68 2.45 3.67
C ASN A 181 -21.92 1.18 4.50
N LEU A 182 -21.08 0.15 4.35
CA LEU A 182 -21.18 -1.08 5.12
C LEU A 182 -20.34 -0.95 6.39
N THR A 183 -20.91 -1.31 7.53
CA THR A 183 -20.25 -1.28 8.84
C THR A 183 -19.71 -2.65 9.25
N GLU A 184 -20.43 -3.72 8.91
CA GLU A 184 -20.07 -5.07 9.31
C GLU A 184 -18.96 -5.64 8.43
N SER A 185 -17.93 -6.21 9.06
CA SER A 185 -16.79 -6.77 8.33
C SER A 185 -17.19 -7.91 7.38
N ASN A 186 -18.17 -8.72 7.78
CA ASN A 186 -18.66 -9.83 6.94
C ASN A 186 -19.33 -9.31 5.67
N ASP A 187 -20.16 -8.27 5.78
CA ASP A 187 -20.85 -7.67 4.63
C ASP A 187 -19.84 -7.05 3.65
N VAL A 188 -18.82 -6.37 4.18
CA VAL A 188 -17.71 -5.86 3.36
C VAL A 188 -16.99 -7.00 2.64
N GLY A 189 -16.71 -8.10 3.33
CA GLY A 189 -16.07 -9.28 2.75
C GLY A 189 -16.89 -9.94 1.64
N LEU A 190 -18.21 -10.09 1.84
CA LEU A 190 -19.14 -10.61 0.84
C LEU A 190 -19.20 -9.69 -0.40
N PHE A 191 -19.32 -8.38 -0.19
CA PHE A 191 -19.33 -7.43 -1.31
C PHE A 191 -18.01 -7.49 -2.12
N LYS A 192 -16.87 -7.57 -1.43
CA LYS A 192 -15.56 -7.74 -2.09
C LYS A 192 -15.47 -9.02 -2.90
N LYS A 193 -16.04 -10.11 -2.40
CA LYS A 193 -16.13 -11.38 -3.12
C LYS A 193 -16.97 -11.23 -4.40
N ASP A 194 -18.11 -10.53 -4.34
CA ASP A 194 -18.94 -10.28 -5.51
C ASP A 194 -18.23 -9.39 -6.54
N CYS A 195 -17.44 -8.41 -6.09
CA CYS A 195 -16.56 -7.61 -6.95
C CYS A 195 -15.42 -8.40 -7.59
N LYS A 196 -15.14 -9.64 -7.17
CA LYS A 196 -14.23 -10.55 -7.87
C LYS A 196 -14.93 -11.48 -8.85
N GLY A 197 -16.27 -11.47 -8.85
CA GLY A 197 -17.10 -12.24 -9.77
C GLY A 197 -17.96 -11.31 -10.62
N GLU A 198 -19.28 -11.45 -10.48
CA GLU A 198 -20.28 -10.79 -11.33
C GLU A 198 -20.22 -9.25 -11.27
N ARG A 199 -19.85 -8.68 -10.12
CA ARG A 199 -19.84 -7.23 -9.90
C ARG A 199 -18.49 -6.59 -10.18
N TYR A 200 -17.60 -7.27 -10.91
CA TYR A 200 -16.24 -6.82 -11.21
C TYR A 200 -16.12 -5.35 -11.61
N ARG A 201 -16.97 -4.91 -12.55
CA ARG A 201 -16.94 -3.54 -13.07
C ARG A 201 -17.39 -2.48 -12.07
N CYS A 202 -18.15 -2.84 -11.03
CA CYS A 202 -18.69 -1.86 -10.09
C CYS A 202 -17.59 -1.22 -9.21
N LEU A 203 -16.47 -1.93 -9.02
CA LEU A 203 -15.33 -1.42 -8.27
C LEU A 203 -14.65 -0.24 -8.97
N PHE A 204 -14.62 -0.23 -10.30
CA PHE A 204 -13.84 0.72 -11.09
C PHE A 204 -14.67 1.87 -11.67
N GLY A 205 -15.88 2.11 -11.13
CA GLY A 205 -16.76 3.19 -11.60
C GLY A 205 -16.12 4.57 -11.46
N GLY A 206 -15.83 5.21 -12.59
CA GLY A 206 -15.18 6.52 -12.67
C GLY A 206 -13.65 6.48 -12.75
N CYS A 207 -13.06 5.29 -12.81
CA CYS A 207 -11.61 5.09 -12.84
C CYS A 207 -11.17 4.70 -14.28
N PRO A 208 -9.88 4.85 -14.65
CA PRO A 208 -9.36 4.51 -15.98
C PRO A 208 -9.63 3.04 -16.34
N ARG A 209 -9.80 2.76 -17.64
CA ARG A 209 -10.12 1.40 -18.10
C ARG A 209 -9.01 0.40 -17.74
N GLU A 210 -7.77 0.85 -17.79
CA GLU A 210 -6.57 0.07 -17.49
C GLU A 210 -6.60 -0.48 -16.05
N TYR A 211 -7.29 0.17 -15.11
CA TYR A 211 -7.44 -0.37 -13.76
C TYR A 211 -8.23 -1.69 -13.75
N LEU A 212 -9.17 -1.87 -14.69
CA LEU A 212 -9.89 -3.14 -14.87
C LEU A 212 -8.98 -4.26 -15.36
N GLU A 213 -7.81 -3.94 -15.90
CA GLU A 213 -6.85 -4.93 -16.42
C GLU A 213 -5.82 -5.35 -15.37
N ILE A 214 -5.73 -4.62 -14.25
CA ILE A 214 -4.81 -4.92 -13.14
C ILE A 214 -5.31 -6.12 -12.32
N PHE A 215 -6.60 -6.17 -11.95
CA PHE A 215 -7.11 -7.21 -11.05
C PHE A 215 -6.96 -8.66 -11.58
N PRO A 216 -7.13 -8.96 -12.89
CA PRO A 216 -6.91 -10.29 -13.42
C PRO A 216 -5.43 -10.73 -13.34
N ILE A 217 -4.48 -9.78 -13.27
CA ILE A 217 -3.08 -10.08 -12.97
C ILE A 217 -2.98 -10.61 -11.53
N LEU A 218 -3.68 -9.98 -10.58
CA LEU A 218 -3.68 -10.37 -9.17
C LEU A 218 -4.38 -11.72 -8.94
N ASP A 219 -5.52 -11.95 -9.58
CA ASP A 219 -6.33 -13.17 -9.38
C ASP A 219 -5.67 -14.43 -9.97
N LYS A 220 -4.79 -14.28 -10.96
CA LYS A 220 -3.97 -15.38 -11.48
C LYS A 220 -2.83 -15.78 -10.54
N GLY A 221 -2.39 -14.88 -9.66
CA GLY A 221 -1.26 -15.09 -8.77
C GLY A 221 -1.54 -16.10 -7.65
N LYS A 222 -0.63 -17.04 -7.45
CA LYS A 222 -0.67 -18.00 -6.33
C LYS A 222 0.00 -17.43 -5.09
N PHE A 223 -0.11 -18.16 -3.97
CA PHE A 223 0.43 -17.75 -2.68
C PHE A 223 1.93 -17.41 -2.72
N PHE A 224 2.72 -18.20 -3.43
CA PHE A 224 4.18 -18.04 -3.52
C PHE A 224 4.64 -17.18 -4.70
N ASP A 225 3.74 -16.72 -5.55
CA ASP A 225 4.12 -15.95 -6.74
C ASP A 225 4.46 -14.50 -6.35
N ALA A 226 5.35 -13.89 -7.13
CA ALA A 226 5.51 -12.44 -7.11
C ALA A 226 4.42 -11.82 -8.00
N PRO A 227 3.78 -10.72 -7.60
CA PRO A 227 2.97 -9.93 -8.52
C PRO A 227 3.80 -9.47 -9.73
N ASP A 228 3.17 -9.39 -10.90
CA ASP A 228 3.80 -8.84 -12.11
C ASP A 228 3.81 -7.30 -12.03
N TYR A 229 4.70 -6.74 -11.19
CA TYR A 229 4.85 -5.30 -11.03
C TYR A 229 5.08 -4.57 -12.35
N PRO A 230 5.96 -5.04 -13.26
CA PRO A 230 6.17 -4.39 -14.56
C PRO A 230 4.90 -4.27 -15.39
N ALA A 231 4.05 -5.30 -15.45
CA ALA A 231 2.78 -5.22 -16.16
C ALA A 231 1.83 -4.19 -15.53
N ILE A 232 1.79 -4.10 -14.19
CA ILE A 232 0.96 -3.12 -13.49
C ILE A 232 1.47 -1.68 -13.75
N TYR A 233 2.78 -1.45 -13.72
CA TYR A 233 3.34 -0.13 -14.05
C TYR A 233 3.00 0.31 -15.47
N LYS A 234 3.10 -0.60 -16.45
CA LYS A 234 2.73 -0.31 -17.83
C LYS A 234 1.24 0.07 -17.97
N LEU A 235 0.36 -0.55 -17.19
CA LEU A 235 -1.07 -0.20 -17.14
C LEU A 235 -1.30 1.18 -16.52
N LEU A 236 -0.56 1.56 -15.47
CA LEU A 236 -0.62 2.91 -14.89
C LEU A 236 -0.13 3.98 -15.87
N GLU A 237 0.95 3.71 -16.61
CA GLU A 237 1.47 4.61 -17.65
C GLU A 237 0.49 4.77 -18.81
N SER A 238 -0.13 3.66 -19.22
CA SER A 238 -1.17 3.66 -20.24
C SER A 238 -2.41 4.43 -19.78
N ALA A 239 -2.81 4.31 -18.51
CA ALA A 239 -3.90 5.08 -17.91
C ALA A 239 -3.62 6.59 -17.94
N LEU A 240 -2.38 7.00 -17.65
CA LEU A 240 -2.00 8.43 -17.70
C LEU A 240 -2.11 8.96 -19.13
N HIS A 241 -1.63 8.19 -20.11
CA HIS A 241 -1.71 8.56 -21.53
C HIS A 241 -3.15 8.60 -22.05
N SER A 242 -3.94 7.55 -21.79
CA SER A 242 -5.30 7.41 -22.33
C SER A 242 -6.28 8.42 -21.74
N THR A 243 -6.11 8.79 -20.48
CA THR A 243 -6.90 9.84 -19.83
C THR A 243 -6.47 11.26 -20.20
N ARG A 244 -5.30 11.42 -20.85
CA ARG A 244 -4.64 12.71 -21.11
C ARG A 244 -4.49 13.56 -19.84
N ALA A 245 -4.40 12.90 -18.68
CA ALA A 245 -4.31 13.58 -17.42
C ALA A 245 -2.90 14.15 -17.22
N GLN A 246 -2.83 15.35 -16.66
CA GLN A 246 -1.56 15.98 -16.34
C GLN A 246 -1.09 15.49 -14.97
N GLU A 247 0.12 14.94 -14.91
CA GLU A 247 0.70 14.40 -13.68
C GLU A 247 1.03 15.49 -12.65
N PHE A 248 1.57 16.63 -13.09
CA PHE A 248 2.01 17.75 -12.23
C PHE A 248 1.41 19.08 -12.68
N PRO A 249 1.17 20.04 -11.77
CA PRO A 249 1.39 19.96 -10.33
C PRO A 249 0.44 18.96 -9.65
N TYR A 250 0.86 18.36 -8.53
CA TYR A 250 -0.09 17.63 -7.69
C TYR A 250 -1.13 18.56 -7.08
N ASP A 251 -2.27 17.99 -6.69
CA ASP A 251 -3.43 18.77 -6.22
C ASP A 251 -3.13 19.67 -5.01
N TRP A 252 -2.16 19.29 -4.17
CA TRP A 252 -1.73 20.04 -2.98
C TRP A 252 -0.59 21.02 -3.24
N GLU A 253 -0.12 21.12 -4.48
CA GLU A 253 0.81 22.16 -4.92
C GLU A 253 0.08 23.39 -5.49
N MET A 254 -1.24 23.31 -5.65
CA MET A 254 -2.10 24.38 -6.16
C MET A 254 -2.71 25.25 -5.06
#